data_AF-A0A935I8Q7-F1
#
_entry.id   AF-A0A935I8Q7-F1
#
_cell.length_a   1.000
_cell.length_b   1.000
_cell.length_c   1.000
_cell.angle_alpha   90.00
_cell.angle_beta   90.00
_cell.angle_gamma   90.00
#
_symmetry.space_group_name_H-M   'P 1'
#
loop_
_entity.id
_entity.type
_entity.pdbx_description
1 polymer ?
#
loop_
_entity_poly.entity_id
_entity_poly.type
_entity_poly.pdbx_seq_one_letter_code
_entity_poly.pdbx_strand_id
1 'polypeptide(L)'
;MKHKIIATIFIVILTMSCKKLYKQPYIHIEPQFAEVHFERPMSRIQLEQLRNDLAAIQIQINYTDIKYDGELLNFLAFTLDYKGQQAEGSTHFVHKVRPYGFIIDDRNNGTLRYVVGELAP
;
A
#
# COMPACT_ATOMS: atom_id res chain seq x y z
N MET A 1 -33.11 -23.29 -53.11
CA MET A 1 -33.78 -22.62 -51.99
C MET A 1 -33.05 -22.95 -50.71
N LYS A 2 -32.67 -21.92 -49.92
CA LYS A 2 -32.63 -21.87 -48.44
C LYS A 2 -31.71 -22.89 -47.72
N HIS A 3 -30.80 -22.60 -46.79
CA HIS A 3 -30.30 -21.40 -46.11
C HIS A 3 -28.91 -21.76 -45.52
N LYS A 4 -28.00 -20.78 -45.49
CA LYS A 4 -26.76 -20.77 -44.68
C LYS A 4 -27.12 -20.79 -43.19
N ILE A 5 -26.41 -21.53 -42.33
CA ILE A 5 -26.09 -21.07 -40.96
C ILE A 5 -24.73 -21.65 -40.53
N ILE A 6 -23.71 -20.80 -40.53
CA ILE A 6 -22.44 -20.99 -39.83
C ILE A 6 -22.75 -20.71 -38.35
N ALA A 7 -22.66 -21.72 -37.48
CA ALA A 7 -22.84 -21.54 -36.04
C ALA A 7 -21.46 -21.39 -35.38
N THR A 8 -20.92 -20.17 -35.47
CA THR A 8 -19.81 -19.68 -34.65
C THR A 8 -20.29 -19.64 -33.20
N ILE A 9 -19.92 -20.61 -32.38
CA ILE A 9 -20.09 -20.52 -30.93
C ILE A 9 -18.98 -19.61 -30.41
N PHE A 10 -19.30 -18.32 -30.38
CA PHE A 10 -18.56 -17.29 -29.68
C PHE A 10 -18.70 -17.59 -28.19
N ILE A 11 -17.69 -18.22 -27.58
CA ILE A 11 -17.61 -18.35 -26.12
C ILE A 11 -17.40 -16.94 -25.58
N VAL A 12 -18.51 -16.32 -25.16
CA VAL A 12 -18.51 -15.07 -24.43
C VAL A 12 -17.84 -15.33 -23.09
N ILE A 13 -16.55 -15.00 -23.00
CA ILE A 13 -15.84 -14.88 -21.74
C ILE A 13 -16.45 -13.65 -21.04
N LEU A 14 -17.50 -13.88 -20.27
CA LEU A 14 -18.08 -12.89 -19.37
C LEU A 14 -17.11 -12.75 -18.19
N THR A 15 -16.01 -12.01 -18.39
CA THR A 15 -15.12 -11.65 -17.28
C THR A 15 -15.92 -10.75 -16.36
N MET A 16 -16.39 -11.33 -15.25
CA MET A 16 -16.82 -10.59 -14.08
C MET A 16 -15.69 -9.61 -13.71
N SER A 17 -15.86 -8.35 -14.09
CA SER A 17 -15.10 -7.25 -13.49
C SER A 17 -15.55 -7.17 -12.03
N CYS A 18 -14.96 -8.02 -11.19
CA CYS A 18 -15.01 -7.87 -9.75
C CYS A 18 -14.32 -6.54 -9.44
N LYS A 19 -15.12 -5.47 -9.29
CA LYS A 19 -14.60 -4.16 -8.89
C LYS A 19 -13.90 -4.36 -7.54
N LYS A 20 -12.57 -4.25 -7.51
CA LYS A 20 -11.82 -4.32 -6.25
C LYS A 20 -12.38 -3.23 -5.33
N LEU A 21 -13.00 -3.65 -4.22
CA LEU A 21 -13.61 -2.77 -3.23
C LEU A 21 -12.57 -1.84 -2.55
N TYR A 22 -11.30 -2.24 -2.60
CA TYR A 22 -10.18 -1.56 -1.94
C TYR A 22 -9.04 -1.27 -2.92
N LYS A 23 -8.40 -0.12 -2.72
CA LYS A 23 -7.17 0.24 -3.42
C LYS A 23 -6.07 -0.78 -3.09
N GLN A 24 -5.15 -0.98 -4.03
CA GLN A 24 -3.96 -1.78 -3.76
C GLN A 24 -2.94 -0.92 -3.02
N PRO A 25 -2.15 -1.52 -2.11
CA PRO A 25 -1.05 -0.81 -1.48
C PRO A 25 -0.04 -0.36 -2.54
N TYR A 26 0.61 0.77 -2.27
CA TYR A 26 1.72 1.28 -3.07
C TYR A 26 2.99 1.26 -2.21
N ILE A 27 4.04 0.66 -2.73
CA ILE A 27 5.34 0.54 -2.05
C ILE A 27 6.40 0.83 -3.11
N HIS A 28 7.16 1.90 -2.91
CA HIS A 28 8.30 2.24 -3.74
C HIS A 28 9.49 2.56 -2.84
N ILE A 29 10.54 1.75 -2.95
CA ILE A 29 11.73 1.81 -2.10
C ILE A 29 12.95 1.83 -3.02
N GLU A 30 13.79 2.85 -2.84
CA GLU A 30 15.07 3.04 -3.51
C GLU A 30 16.13 3.42 -2.45
N PRO A 31 17.43 3.40 -2.78
CA PRO A 31 18.42 4.00 -1.91
C PRO A 31 18.04 5.45 -1.60
N GLN A 32 17.93 5.79 -0.31
CA GLN A 32 17.55 7.15 0.17
C GLN A 32 16.12 7.61 -0.15
N PHE A 33 15.24 6.71 -0.59
CA PHE A 33 13.84 7.04 -0.85
C PHE A 33 12.90 5.90 -0.44
N ALA A 34 11.80 6.23 0.22
CA ALA A 34 10.71 5.30 0.48
C ALA A 34 9.37 6.04 0.46
N GLU A 35 8.42 5.53 -0.32
CA GLU A 35 7.02 5.94 -0.32
C GLU A 35 6.14 4.71 -0.14
N VAL A 36 5.34 4.75 0.93
CA VAL A 36 4.49 3.63 1.33
C VAL A 36 3.08 4.15 1.57
N HIS A 37 2.12 3.58 0.85
CA HIS A 37 0.69 3.80 1.05
C HIS A 37 0.09 2.53 1.63
N PHE A 38 -0.29 2.61 2.91
CA PHE A 38 -0.98 1.52 3.56
C PHE A 38 -2.42 1.38 3.09
N GLU A 39 -2.85 0.14 2.87
CA GLU A 39 -4.19 -0.17 2.40
C GLU A 39 -4.73 -1.46 3.02
N ARG A 40 -6.07 -1.57 3.07
CA ARG A 40 -6.78 -2.73 3.67
C ARG A 40 -6.28 -4.11 3.19
N PRO A 41 -5.93 -4.31 1.91
CA PRO A 41 -5.50 -5.63 1.45
C PRO A 41 -4.13 -6.08 1.96
N MET A 42 -3.38 -5.27 2.71
CA MET A 42 -2.06 -5.69 3.19
C MET A 42 -2.12 -6.76 4.26
N SER A 43 -1.52 -7.92 3.95
CA SER A 43 -1.39 -9.03 4.88
C SER A 43 -0.28 -8.79 5.91
N ARG A 44 -0.26 -9.59 6.97
CA ARG A 44 0.81 -9.55 7.99
C ARG A 44 2.17 -9.81 7.37
N ILE A 45 2.24 -10.77 6.45
CA ILE A 45 3.46 -11.13 5.72
C ILE A 45 3.98 -9.94 4.91
N GLN A 46 3.08 -9.19 4.26
CA GLN A 46 3.48 -7.97 3.52
C GLN A 46 4.01 -6.88 4.46
N LEU A 47 3.39 -6.68 5.63
CA LEU A 47 3.88 -5.72 6.61
C LEU A 47 5.27 -6.12 7.16
N GLU A 48 5.48 -7.40 7.43
CA GLU A 48 6.79 -7.92 7.87
C GLU A 48 7.85 -7.78 6.79
N GLN A 49 7.53 -8.11 5.54
CA GLN A 49 8.45 -7.94 4.41
C GLN A 49 8.82 -6.47 4.24
N LEU A 50 7.82 -5.57 4.27
CA LEU A 50 8.04 -4.13 4.19
C LEU A 50 8.99 -3.64 5.30
N ARG A 51 8.82 -4.11 6.54
CA ARG A 51 9.72 -3.76 7.65
C ARG A 51 11.16 -4.16 7.34
N ASN A 52 11.37 -5.36 6.79
CA ASN A 52 12.69 -5.86 6.43
C ASN A 52 13.32 -5.06 5.28
N ASP A 53 12.52 -4.74 4.26
CA ASP A 53 12.96 -3.96 3.09
C ASP A 53 13.38 -2.53 3.50
N LEU A 54 12.63 -1.90 4.40
CA LEU A 54 12.96 -0.59 4.96
C LEU A 54 14.22 -0.64 5.83
N ALA A 55 14.36 -1.66 6.67
CA ALA A 55 15.54 -1.84 7.50
C ALA A 55 16.82 -1.99 6.67
N ALA A 56 16.74 -2.60 5.48
CA ALA A 56 17.86 -2.73 4.54
C ALA A 56 18.39 -1.36 4.04
N ILE A 57 17.55 -0.33 4.04
CA ILE A 57 17.93 1.06 3.73
C ILE A 57 17.97 1.97 4.96
N GLN A 58 18.11 1.37 6.16
CA GLN A 58 18.26 2.05 7.45
C GLN A 58 17.03 2.86 7.91
N ILE A 59 15.85 2.61 7.33
CA ILE A 59 14.58 3.14 7.83
C ILE A 59 14.00 2.10 8.79
N GLN A 60 13.79 2.48 10.05
CA GLN A 60 13.22 1.59 11.05
C GLN A 60 11.73 1.88 11.20
N ILE A 61 10.88 0.89 10.88
CA ILE A 61 9.46 0.93 11.20
C ILE A 61 9.14 -0.09 12.28
N ASN A 62 8.40 0.33 13.30
CA ASN A 62 7.91 -0.55 14.35
C ASN A 62 6.38 -0.45 14.41
N TYR A 63 5.69 -1.56 14.12
CA TYR A 63 4.23 -1.60 14.22
C TYR A 63 3.84 -1.80 15.68
N THR A 64 3.19 -0.80 16.26
CA THR A 64 2.82 -0.78 17.69
C THR A 64 1.46 -1.42 17.95
N ASP A 65 0.54 -1.39 16.97
CA ASP A 65 -0.74 -2.09 17.03
C ASP A 65 -1.20 -2.41 15.59
N ILE A 66 -1.69 -3.63 15.38
CA ILE A 66 -2.18 -4.09 14.09
C ILE A 66 -3.48 -4.87 14.34
N LYS A 67 -4.58 -4.41 13.75
CA LYS A 67 -5.88 -5.09 13.84
C LYS A 67 -6.41 -5.45 12.46
N TYR A 68 -6.91 -6.67 12.37
CA TYR A 68 -7.51 -7.23 11.17
C TYR A 68 -9.01 -7.47 11.36
N ASP A 69 -9.76 -7.30 10.28
CA ASP A 69 -11.15 -7.72 10.12
C ASP A 69 -11.17 -8.86 9.10
N GLY A 70 -11.16 -10.10 9.59
CA GLY A 70 -10.81 -11.27 8.80
C GLY A 70 -9.37 -11.19 8.29
N GLU A 71 -9.19 -11.23 6.98
CA GLU A 71 -7.88 -11.12 6.32
C GLU A 71 -7.50 -9.67 5.94
N LEU A 72 -8.40 -8.70 6.19
CA LEU A 72 -8.20 -7.31 5.78
C LEU A 72 -7.70 -6.47 6.94
N LEU A 73 -6.65 -5.68 6.68
CA LEU A 73 -6.12 -4.72 7.64
C LEU A 73 -7.18 -3.65 7.94
N ASN A 74 -7.55 -3.53 9.21
CA ASN A 74 -8.58 -2.60 9.67
C ASN A 74 -7.99 -1.40 10.42
N PHE A 75 -6.92 -1.63 11.18
CA PHE A 75 -6.20 -0.60 11.91
C PHE A 75 -4.71 -0.89 11.90
N LEU A 76 -3.91 0.17 11.79
CA LEU A 76 -2.46 0.12 11.90
C LEU A 76 -1.99 1.33 12.71
N ALA A 77 -1.12 1.09 13.68
CA ALA A 77 -0.31 2.08 14.35
C ALA A 77 1.17 1.69 14.26
N PHE A 78 2.04 2.68 14.08
CA PHE A 78 3.48 2.46 13.95
C PHE A 78 4.29 3.68 14.38
N THR A 79 5.55 3.43 14.72
CA THR A 79 6.59 4.45 14.81
C THR A 79 7.56 4.28 13.64
N LEU A 80 8.12 5.38 13.17
CA LEU A 80 9.08 5.43 12.09
C LEU A 80 10.32 6.19 12.58
N ASP A 81 11.52 5.70 12.27
CA ASP A 81 12.80 6.36 12.57
C ASP A 81 13.69 6.34 11.32
N TYR A 82 14.26 7.50 10.98
CA TYR A 82 15.32 7.62 9.98
C TYR A 82 16.24 8.80 10.31
N LYS A 83 17.55 8.54 10.43
CA LYS A 83 18.58 9.57 10.69
C LYS A 83 18.25 10.49 11.89
N GLY A 84 17.64 9.94 12.93
CA GLY A 84 17.26 10.69 14.14
C GLY A 84 15.95 11.49 14.02
N GLN A 85 15.26 11.43 12.88
CA GLN A 85 13.87 11.89 12.77
C GLN A 85 12.93 10.75 13.17
N GLN A 86 12.01 11.05 14.08
CA GLN A 86 11.00 10.11 14.55
C GLN A 86 9.60 10.67 14.34
N ALA A 87 8.68 9.81 13.92
CA ALA A 87 7.27 10.12 13.93
C ALA A 87 6.43 8.89 14.24
N GLU A 88 5.21 9.15 14.65
CA GLU A 88 4.20 8.14 14.91
C GLU A 88 3.04 8.32 13.93
N GLY A 89 2.50 7.20 13.45
CA GLY A 89 1.36 7.17 12.55
C GLY A 89 0.33 6.16 13.05
N SER A 90 -0.95 6.50 12.95
CA SER A 90 -2.03 5.53 13.09
C SER A 90 -3.22 5.86 12.19
N THR A 91 -3.89 4.82 11.71
CA THR A 91 -5.09 4.98 10.89
C THR A 91 -6.05 3.81 11.06
N HIS A 92 -7.34 4.13 11.05
CA HIS A 92 -8.40 3.17 10.73
C HIS A 92 -8.63 3.22 9.23
N PHE A 93 -8.53 2.07 8.57
CA PHE A 93 -8.73 1.98 7.12
C PHE A 93 -10.22 1.95 6.79
N VAL A 94 -10.85 3.11 6.80
CA VAL A 94 -12.19 3.34 6.24
C VAL A 94 -12.06 3.79 4.77
N HIS A 95 -13.18 3.97 4.05
CA HIS A 95 -13.14 4.57 2.71
C HIS A 95 -12.57 6.00 2.80
N LYS A 96 -11.28 6.16 2.48
CA LYS A 96 -10.55 7.44 2.53
C LYS A 96 -10.26 7.95 1.12
N VAL A 97 -10.36 9.27 0.94
CA VAL A 97 -10.04 9.93 -0.33
C VAL A 97 -8.53 9.87 -0.60
N ARG A 98 -7.72 10.05 0.46
CA ARG A 98 -6.26 10.11 0.42
C ARG A 98 -5.61 8.83 0.97
N PRO A 99 -4.47 8.40 0.41
CA PRO A 99 -3.71 7.30 0.97
C PRO A 99 -3.11 7.69 2.33
N TYR A 100 -2.96 6.71 3.22
CA TYR A 100 -2.31 6.89 4.52
C TYR A 100 -0.98 6.14 4.53
N GLY A 101 0.09 6.79 4.97
CA GLY A 101 1.39 6.14 5.13
C GLY A 101 2.51 7.13 5.32
N PHE A 102 3.62 6.98 4.59
CA PHE A 102 4.76 7.86 4.76
C PHE A 102 5.56 8.07 3.48
N ILE A 103 6.29 9.18 3.44
CA ILE A 103 7.29 9.51 2.44
C ILE A 103 8.57 9.94 3.15
N ILE A 104 9.66 9.24 2.86
CA ILE A 104 11.03 9.63 3.20
C ILE A 104 11.75 9.87 1.87
N ASP A 105 12.21 11.10 1.62
CA ASP A 105 13.04 11.44 0.46
C ASP A 105 14.29 12.20 0.93
N ASP A 106 15.43 11.53 0.87
CA ASP A 106 16.75 12.05 1.24
C ASP A 106 17.65 12.24 0.01
N ARG A 107 17.10 12.11 -1.21
CA ARG A 107 17.88 12.26 -2.46
C ARG A 107 18.29 13.71 -2.73
N ASN A 108 17.63 14.68 -2.10
CA ASN A 108 17.77 16.12 -2.40
C ASN A 108 18.84 16.83 -1.57
N ASN A 109 20.11 16.37 -1.64
CA ASN A 109 21.34 17.08 -1.23
C ASN A 109 21.18 18.09 -0.05
N GLY A 110 20.59 17.63 1.07
CA GLY A 110 20.51 18.40 2.32
C GLY A 110 19.10 18.74 2.82
N THR A 111 18.05 18.56 2.04
CA THR A 111 16.67 18.68 2.55
C THR A 111 15.99 17.31 2.61
N LEU A 112 15.99 16.72 3.80
CA LEU A 112 15.22 15.51 4.09
C LEU A 112 13.72 15.85 4.08
N ARG A 113 12.96 15.23 3.19
CA ARG A 113 11.50 15.20 3.28
C ARG A 113 11.10 14.01 4.13
N TYR A 114 10.45 14.26 5.25
CA TYR A 114 9.98 13.24 6.18
C TYR A 114 8.51 13.50 6.51
N VAL A 115 7.60 12.69 5.95
CA VAL A 115 6.15 12.87 6.07
C VAL A 115 5.54 11.56 6.55
N VAL A 116 4.69 11.61 7.57
CA VAL A 116 3.88 10.48 8.06
C VAL A 116 2.44 10.95 8.25
N GLY A 117 1.46 10.19 7.75
CA GLY A 117 0.04 10.52 7.86
C GLY A 117 -0.74 10.37 6.55
N GLU A 118 -1.74 11.23 6.35
CA GLU A 118 -2.47 11.31 5.09
C GLU A 118 -1.63 12.03 4.03
N LEU A 119 -1.37 11.35 2.92
CA LEU A 119 -0.48 11.84 1.88
C LEU A 119 -1.28 12.61 0.82
N ALA A 120 -0.62 13.60 0.21
CA ALA A 120 -1.19 14.31 -0.93
C ALA A 120 -1.36 13.34 -2.12
N PRO A 121 -2.46 13.47 -2.90
CA PRO A 121 -2.65 12.68 -4.12
C PRO A 121 -1.65 13.02 -5.22
#